data_AF-A0A3N2MQ39-F1
#
_entry.id   AF-A0A3N2MQ39-F1
#
_cell.length_a   1.000
_cell.length_b   1.000
_cell.length_c   1.000
_cell.angle_alpha   90.00
_cell.angle_beta   90.00
_cell.angle_gamma   90.00
#
_symmetry.space_group_name_H-M   'P 1'
#
loop_
_entity.id
_entity.type
_entity.pdbx_description
1 polymer ?
#
loop_
_entity_poly.entity_id
_entity_poly.type
_entity_poly.pdbx_seq_one_letter_code
_entity_poly.pdbx_strand_id
1 'polypeptide(L)'
;MNPNQKTNNIKIKTNMKKVSVKCPKCGANLEVEAAEVNVVMPVHCVPTSIAVEIPVPANKLNEAEAKIEALRNAGVNVANLFSIRGTDGSYEVGRLTDGQFAVVPDDDPIFAAIRASKTIPDRRLFRRWVMAQVFHMMTETDYKTGQPIGFTAALRRKGYKYQWEMVVEELRVQARLNVTDPENFAERNRWFNRGVVVQMATDYIKLVRNIVTKLRIRSCKGVPYVRLDGTNIFIKDLPTKVYEPLEKLLRSIRNTRQPAALYRATTNFYKAVKETCLFFDMEQSRAFKDAYKGAGAFFTLKNLILFHDCGFPKMSQKMSREYLYELASQKDLEGYKLFGILKDFLVVNGINIEAMRAEWRK
;
A
#
# COMPACT_ATOMS: atom_id res chain seq x y z
N MET A 1 24.93 -6.63 -52.22
CA MET A 1 26.39 -6.56 -52.03
C MET A 1 26.67 -5.91 -50.68
N ASN A 2 27.47 -6.61 -49.89
CA ASN A 2 27.96 -6.22 -48.56
C ASN A 2 29.15 -5.22 -48.73
N PRO A 3 29.89 -4.86 -47.68
CA PRO A 3 29.87 -3.61 -46.92
C PRO A 3 31.19 -2.82 -47.07
N ASN A 4 31.32 -1.65 -46.40
CA ASN A 4 32.53 -1.21 -45.67
C ASN A 4 32.55 0.31 -45.47
N GLN A 5 31.93 0.78 -44.38
CA GLN A 5 32.37 2.02 -43.74
C GLN A 5 33.49 1.68 -42.77
N LYS A 6 34.73 2.02 -43.16
CA LYS A 6 35.91 1.97 -42.29
C LYS A 6 35.82 3.15 -41.31
N THR A 7 35.45 2.89 -40.07
CA THR A 7 35.72 3.82 -38.96
C THR A 7 37.13 3.57 -38.43
N ASN A 8 37.93 4.63 -38.38
CA ASN A 8 39.33 4.61 -37.95
C ASN A 8 39.45 4.21 -36.47
N ASN A 9 40.01 3.03 -36.19
CA ASN A 9 40.47 2.65 -34.85
C ASN A 9 41.85 3.26 -34.60
N ILE A 10 41.91 4.29 -33.74
CA ILE A 10 43.16 4.80 -33.18
C ILE A 10 43.64 3.78 -32.13
N LYS A 11 44.67 3.00 -32.44
CA LYS A 11 45.40 2.18 -31.45
C LYS A 11 46.32 3.09 -30.64
N ILE A 12 45.90 3.48 -29.45
CA ILE A 12 46.80 4.08 -28.45
C ILE A 12 47.50 2.92 -27.73
N LYS A 13 48.80 2.73 -27.96
CA LYS A 13 49.64 1.85 -27.14
C LYS A 13 49.88 2.52 -25.79
N THR A 14 49.21 2.09 -24.74
CA THR A 14 49.52 2.49 -23.36
C THR A 14 50.60 1.57 -22.79
N ASN A 15 51.77 2.13 -22.52
CA ASN A 15 52.83 1.46 -21.76
C ASN A 15 52.33 1.16 -20.34
N MET A 16 52.30 -0.12 -19.97
CA MET A 16 52.01 -0.57 -18.60
C MET A 16 53.14 -0.14 -17.66
N LYS A 17 52.85 0.75 -16.69
CA LYS A 17 53.76 1.01 -15.57
C LYS A 17 53.45 0.01 -14.46
N LYS A 18 54.36 -0.93 -14.22
CA LYS A 18 54.38 -1.77 -13.02
C LYS A 18 54.79 -0.91 -11.82
N VAL A 19 54.03 -0.98 -10.72
CA VAL A 19 54.39 -0.32 -9.46
C VAL A 19 54.77 -1.40 -8.46
N SER A 20 56.00 -1.33 -7.95
CA SER A 20 56.48 -2.21 -6.89
C SER A 20 56.30 -1.54 -5.53
N VAL A 21 55.69 -2.25 -4.57
CA VAL A 21 55.49 -1.76 -3.21
C VAL A 21 56.12 -2.75 -2.22
N LYS A 22 56.95 -2.24 -1.31
CA LYS A 22 57.57 -3.03 -0.24
C LYS A 22 56.69 -3.09 1.00
N CYS A 23 56.51 -4.29 1.56
CA CYS A 23 55.88 -4.46 2.86
C CYS A 23 56.80 -3.90 3.98
N PRO A 24 56.36 -2.92 4.77
CA PRO A 24 57.20 -2.30 5.80
C PRO A 24 57.42 -3.18 7.06
N LYS A 25 56.79 -4.35 7.16
CA LYS A 25 56.95 -5.28 8.31
C LYS A 25 57.87 -6.47 8.05
N CYS A 26 57.96 -6.96 6.81
CA CYS A 26 58.78 -8.14 6.47
C CYS A 26 59.65 -7.97 5.22
N GLY A 27 59.62 -6.81 4.56
CA GLY A 27 60.53 -6.48 3.45
C GLY A 27 60.23 -7.15 2.10
N ALA A 28 59.18 -7.98 2.01
CA ALA A 28 58.78 -8.60 0.75
C ALA A 28 58.23 -7.57 -0.26
N ASN A 29 58.65 -7.70 -1.52
CA ASN A 29 58.14 -6.91 -2.66
C ASN A 29 56.88 -7.58 -3.23
N LEU A 30 55.80 -6.82 -3.38
CA LEU A 30 54.60 -7.26 -4.09
C LEU A 30 54.45 -6.46 -5.38
N GLU A 31 54.28 -7.16 -6.51
CA GLU A 31 53.94 -6.57 -7.81
C GLU A 31 52.44 -6.75 -8.06
N VAL A 32 51.73 -5.64 -8.32
CA VAL A 32 50.30 -5.67 -8.65
C VAL A 32 50.11 -5.05 -10.02
N GLU A 33 49.45 -5.78 -10.93
CA GLU A 33 49.04 -5.27 -12.24
C GLU A 33 47.69 -4.54 -12.10
N ALA A 34 47.63 -3.29 -12.54
CA ALA A 34 46.40 -2.49 -12.49
C ALA A 34 45.41 -2.97 -13.57
N ALA A 35 44.18 -3.29 -13.16
CA ALA A 35 43.11 -3.72 -14.06
C ALA A 35 42.63 -2.57 -14.99
N GLU A 36 42.35 -2.91 -16.24
CA GLU A 36 41.88 -1.99 -17.29
C GLU A 36 40.49 -1.41 -16.98
N VAL A 37 40.31 -0.09 -17.10
CA VAL A 37 39.01 0.59 -17.06
C VAL A 37 38.73 1.16 -18.45
N ASN A 38 37.74 0.62 -19.16
CA ASN A 38 37.23 1.20 -20.40
C ASN A 38 36.01 2.09 -20.09
N VAL A 39 36.15 3.39 -20.32
CA VAL A 39 35.07 4.38 -20.18
C VAL A 39 34.69 4.92 -21.55
N VAL A 40 33.41 4.82 -21.91
CA VAL A 40 32.79 5.60 -22.99
C VAL A 40 31.78 6.54 -22.35
N MET A 41 31.97 7.86 -22.52
CA MET A 41 31.03 8.94 -22.19
C MET A 41 31.01 9.93 -23.36
N PRO A 42 29.85 10.54 -23.70
CA PRO A 42 29.44 11.81 -23.08
C PRO A 42 27.90 11.98 -22.97
N VAL A 43 27.25 12.90 -22.24
CA VAL A 43 27.56 13.98 -21.28
C VAL A 43 26.19 14.48 -20.74
N HIS A 44 26.15 14.92 -19.46
CA HIS A 44 25.11 15.66 -18.70
C HIS A 44 24.31 14.91 -17.62
N CYS A 45 24.43 15.46 -16.40
CA CYS A 45 24.33 14.83 -15.10
C CYS A 45 23.17 15.40 -14.27
N VAL A 46 22.63 14.61 -13.33
CA VAL A 46 22.59 14.87 -11.86
C VAL A 46 22.54 13.49 -11.16
N PRO A 47 23.27 13.24 -10.05
CA PRO A 47 23.72 11.90 -9.66
C PRO A 47 22.76 11.19 -8.68
N THR A 48 22.58 9.88 -8.83
CA THR A 48 22.09 8.98 -7.77
C THR A 48 23.18 7.96 -7.47
N SER A 49 23.72 8.05 -6.25
CA SER A 49 24.44 7.03 -5.47
C SER A 49 25.11 5.89 -6.25
N ILE A 50 26.44 5.91 -6.25
CA ILE A 50 27.30 4.79 -6.65
C ILE A 50 27.06 3.63 -5.69
N ALA A 51 26.47 2.55 -6.19
CA ALA A 51 26.46 1.26 -5.51
C ALA A 51 27.83 0.61 -5.69
N VAL A 52 28.55 0.39 -4.58
CA VAL A 52 29.75 -0.45 -4.55
C VAL A 52 29.27 -1.86 -4.25
N GLU A 53 29.20 -2.71 -5.26
CA GLU A 53 28.98 -4.14 -5.07
C GLU A 53 30.31 -4.80 -4.72
N ILE A 54 30.45 -5.18 -3.45
CA ILE A 54 31.50 -6.09 -3.00
C ILE A 54 30.99 -7.51 -3.29
N PRO A 55 31.71 -8.35 -4.07
CA PRO A 55 31.25 -9.70 -4.35
C PRO A 55 31.35 -10.55 -3.08
N VAL A 56 30.21 -10.93 -2.51
CA VAL A 56 30.14 -11.89 -1.40
C VAL A 56 30.04 -13.30 -1.99
N PRO A 57 30.94 -14.24 -1.63
CA PRO A 57 30.83 -15.63 -2.06
C PRO A 57 29.59 -16.28 -1.42
N ALA A 58 28.83 -17.03 -2.21
CA ALA A 58 27.63 -17.74 -1.78
C ALA A 58 27.96 -18.94 -0.87
N ASN A 59 28.15 -18.69 0.42
CA ASN A 59 28.08 -19.74 1.44
C ASN A 59 26.61 -19.92 1.87
N LYS A 60 26.14 -21.17 1.97
CA LYS A 60 24.84 -21.48 2.57
C LYS A 60 24.83 -21.02 4.03
N LEU A 61 24.01 -20.02 4.35
CA LEU A 61 23.81 -19.53 5.71
C LEU A 61 23.20 -20.64 6.59
N ASN A 62 23.65 -20.75 7.84
CA ASN A 62 22.98 -21.60 8.82
C ASN A 62 21.68 -20.94 9.35
N GLU A 63 20.86 -21.69 10.08
CA GLU A 63 19.54 -21.23 10.51
C GLU A 63 19.60 -19.96 11.38
N ALA A 64 20.59 -19.85 12.27
CA ALA A 64 20.79 -18.67 13.11
C ALA A 64 21.24 -17.45 12.30
N GLU A 65 22.14 -17.63 11.34
CA GLU A 65 22.56 -16.57 10.41
C GLU A 65 21.41 -16.10 9.52
N ALA A 66 20.57 -17.01 9.04
CA ALA A 66 19.37 -16.68 8.28
C ALA A 66 18.38 -15.84 9.12
N LYS A 67 18.21 -16.18 10.41
CA LYS A 67 17.39 -15.40 11.37
C LYS A 67 17.98 -14.00 11.62
N ILE A 68 19.29 -13.88 11.83
CA ILE A 68 19.96 -12.59 12.05
C ILE A 68 19.86 -11.71 10.79
N GLU A 69 20.02 -12.28 9.60
CA GLU A 69 19.90 -11.53 8.34
C GLU A 69 18.45 -11.08 8.08
N ALA A 70 17.47 -11.91 8.43
CA ALA A 70 16.05 -11.53 8.37
C ALA A 70 15.75 -10.35 9.32
N LEU A 71 16.30 -10.34 10.53
CA LEU A 71 16.17 -9.22 11.48
C LEU A 71 16.85 -7.95 10.96
N ARG A 72 18.03 -8.07 10.36
CA ARG A 72 18.73 -6.95 9.71
C ARG A 72 17.91 -6.36 8.57
N ASN A 73 17.34 -7.19 7.71
CA ASN A 73 16.45 -6.78 6.63
C ASN A 73 15.14 -6.16 7.13
N ALA A 74 14.67 -6.55 8.31
CA ALA A 74 13.55 -5.94 9.00
C ALA A 74 13.91 -4.59 9.69
N GLY A 75 15.18 -4.16 9.63
CA GLY A 75 15.64 -2.90 10.22
C GLY A 75 15.90 -2.95 11.72
N VAL A 76 16.05 -4.15 12.29
CA VAL A 76 16.42 -4.35 13.70
C VAL A 76 17.93 -4.16 13.85
N ASN A 77 18.38 -3.48 14.91
CA ASN A 77 19.79 -3.35 15.21
C ASN A 77 20.35 -4.72 15.68
N VAL A 78 21.10 -5.38 14.81
CA VAL A 78 21.68 -6.71 15.05
C VAL A 78 23.15 -6.69 15.47
N ALA A 79 23.72 -5.53 15.80
CA ALA A 79 25.15 -5.38 16.08
C ALA A 79 25.65 -6.28 17.23
N ASN A 80 24.75 -6.68 18.12
CA ASN A 80 25.04 -7.51 19.29
C ASN A 80 24.55 -8.97 19.14
N LEU A 81 24.12 -9.39 17.95
CA LEU A 81 23.62 -10.74 17.68
C LEU A 81 24.61 -11.54 16.84
N PHE A 82 24.83 -12.80 17.22
CA PHE A 82 25.81 -13.69 16.59
C PHE A 82 25.26 -15.12 16.48
N SER A 83 25.72 -15.88 15.48
CA SER A 83 25.48 -17.32 15.45
C SER A 83 26.42 -18.02 16.44
N ILE A 84 25.85 -18.76 17.39
CA ILE A 84 26.58 -19.62 18.31
C ILE A 84 26.37 -21.05 17.84
N ARG A 85 27.47 -21.80 17.70
CA ARG A 85 27.41 -23.24 17.42
C ARG A 85 27.42 -24.01 18.74
N GLY A 86 26.33 -24.71 19.02
CA GLY A 86 26.21 -25.60 20.16
C GLY A 86 27.14 -26.82 20.03
N THR A 87 27.41 -27.48 21.16
CA THR A 87 28.24 -28.70 21.21
C THR A 87 27.59 -29.90 20.50
N ASP A 88 26.28 -29.85 20.32
CA ASP A 88 25.43 -30.75 19.56
C ASP A 88 25.44 -30.47 18.03
N GLY A 89 26.09 -29.39 17.61
CA GLY A 89 26.16 -28.95 16.22
C GLY A 89 24.97 -28.11 15.75
N SER A 90 24.04 -27.76 16.65
CA SER A 90 22.97 -26.81 16.37
C SER A 90 23.51 -25.37 16.30
N TYR A 91 22.79 -24.50 15.60
CA TYR A 91 23.14 -23.07 15.49
C TYR A 91 22.04 -22.23 16.13
N GLU A 92 22.41 -21.49 17.17
CA GLU A 92 21.51 -20.64 17.95
C GLU A 92 21.91 -19.16 17.85
N VAL A 93 20.97 -18.26 18.12
CA VAL A 93 21.26 -16.82 18.13
C VAL A 93 21.71 -16.42 19.52
N GLY A 94 22.95 -15.98 19.64
CA GLY A 94 23.51 -15.41 20.86
C GLY A 94 23.43 -13.89 20.87
N ARG A 95 23.22 -13.30 22.04
CA ARG A 95 23.31 -11.86 22.28
C ARG A 95 24.49 -11.54 23.19
N LEU A 96 25.30 -10.56 22.80
CA LEU A 96 26.35 -10.00 23.64
C LEU A 96 25.77 -8.81 24.43
N THR A 97 25.74 -8.91 25.75
CA THR A 97 25.31 -7.80 26.64
C THR A 97 26.33 -7.69 27.77
N ASP A 98 26.90 -6.50 27.98
CA ASP A 98 27.90 -6.21 29.03
C ASP A 98 29.07 -7.21 29.11
N GLY A 99 29.56 -7.66 27.96
CA GLY A 99 30.69 -8.59 27.87
C GLY A 99 30.37 -10.06 28.14
N GLN A 100 29.10 -10.41 28.37
CA GLN A 100 28.64 -11.79 28.54
C GLN A 100 27.85 -12.26 27.31
N PHE A 101 28.18 -13.46 26.83
CA PHE A 101 27.42 -14.15 25.79
C PHE A 101 26.26 -14.90 26.43
N ALA A 102 25.03 -14.51 26.08
CA ALA A 102 23.84 -15.27 26.44
C ALA A 102 23.19 -15.80 25.16
N VAL A 103 22.90 -17.10 25.11
CA VAL A 103 21.96 -17.65 24.13
C VAL A 103 20.63 -16.95 24.35
N VAL A 104 20.02 -16.39 23.29
CA VAL A 104 18.67 -15.85 23.39
C VAL A 104 17.72 -17.04 23.56
N PRO A 105 17.13 -17.26 24.75
CA PRO A 105 16.22 -18.38 24.92
C PRO A 105 14.96 -18.12 24.10
N ASP A 106 14.31 -19.18 23.63
CA ASP A 106 13.00 -19.06 22.99
C ASP A 106 12.01 -18.32 23.90
N ASP A 107 12.17 -18.43 25.23
CA ASP A 107 11.41 -17.75 26.29
C ASP A 107 11.86 -16.31 26.58
N ASP A 108 12.55 -15.64 25.65
CA ASP A 108 12.79 -14.19 25.74
C ASP A 108 11.46 -13.46 26.02
N PRO A 109 11.43 -12.48 26.93
CA PRO A 109 10.22 -11.73 27.25
C PRO A 109 9.51 -11.14 26.03
N ILE A 110 10.25 -10.81 24.96
CA ILE A 110 9.71 -10.35 23.68
C ILE A 110 9.03 -11.51 22.95
N PHE A 111 9.65 -12.68 22.87
CA PHE A 111 9.02 -13.87 22.25
C PHE A 111 7.86 -14.42 23.08
N ALA A 112 7.96 -14.38 24.41
CA ALA A 112 6.86 -14.70 25.32
C ALA A 112 5.71 -13.70 25.17
N ALA A 113 6.00 -12.40 25.05
CA ALA A 113 4.99 -11.38 24.77
C ALA A 113 4.37 -11.53 23.38
N ILE A 114 5.14 -11.90 22.34
CA ILE A 114 4.63 -12.19 21.00
C ILE A 114 3.78 -13.46 21.00
N ARG A 115 4.19 -14.51 21.70
CA ARG A 115 3.43 -15.77 21.85
C ARG A 115 2.13 -15.54 22.62
N ALA A 116 2.18 -14.79 23.72
CA ALA A 116 1.01 -14.47 24.56
C ALA A 116 0.03 -13.52 23.85
N SER A 117 0.54 -12.44 23.24
CA SER A 117 -0.29 -11.48 22.49
C SER A 117 -0.67 -11.98 21.08
N LYS A 118 -0.16 -13.16 20.67
CA LYS A 118 -0.21 -13.75 19.33
C LYS A 118 0.12 -12.77 18.20
N THR A 119 0.80 -11.66 18.52
CA THR A 119 0.98 -10.56 17.60
C THR A 119 2.30 -9.84 17.83
N ILE A 120 2.97 -9.49 16.74
CA ILE A 120 4.15 -8.62 16.76
C ILE A 120 3.66 -7.17 17.00
N PRO A 121 4.36 -6.30 17.74
CA PRO A 121 3.96 -4.89 17.87
C PRO A 121 4.45 -4.04 16.68
N ASP A 122 4.24 -4.49 15.44
CA ASP A 122 4.61 -3.72 14.23
C ASP A 122 3.36 -3.25 13.46
N ARG A 123 3.09 -1.95 13.53
CA ARG A 123 1.97 -1.29 12.84
C ARG A 123 1.97 -1.50 11.31
N ARG A 124 3.08 -1.97 10.71
CA ARG A 124 3.19 -2.30 9.29
C ARG A 124 2.73 -3.72 8.98
N LEU A 125 2.89 -4.65 9.92
CA LEU A 125 2.42 -6.04 9.82
C LEU A 125 0.90 -6.15 10.04
N PHE A 126 0.28 -5.17 10.74
CA PHE A 126 -1.15 -5.17 11.02
C PHE A 126 -1.93 -4.12 10.24
N ARG A 127 -3.01 -4.54 9.58
CA ARG A 127 -4.13 -3.64 9.25
C ARG A 127 -5.26 -3.75 10.29
N ARG A 128 -4.89 -3.82 11.58
CA ARG A 128 -5.84 -3.87 12.71
C ARG A 128 -6.89 -2.76 12.63
N TRP A 129 -6.48 -1.57 12.19
CA TRP A 129 -7.41 -0.45 12.01
C TRP A 129 -8.52 -0.75 10.98
N VAL A 130 -8.22 -1.47 9.88
CA VAL A 130 -9.24 -1.84 8.89
C VAL A 130 -10.25 -2.81 9.47
N MET A 131 -9.78 -3.86 10.15
CA MET A 131 -10.66 -4.82 10.82
C MET A 131 -11.51 -4.15 11.90
N ALA A 132 -10.88 -3.33 12.76
CA ALA A 132 -11.59 -2.58 13.80
C ALA A 132 -12.64 -1.64 13.22
N GLN A 133 -12.33 -0.94 12.12
CA GLN A 133 -13.28 -0.09 11.43
C GLN A 133 -14.45 -0.91 10.88
N VAL A 134 -14.19 -2.04 10.21
CA VAL A 134 -15.22 -2.95 9.68
C VAL A 134 -16.14 -3.43 10.80
N PHE A 135 -15.57 -3.91 11.90
CA PHE A 135 -16.31 -4.36 13.08
C PHE A 135 -17.14 -3.25 13.71
N HIS A 136 -16.59 -2.03 13.81
CA HIS A 136 -17.35 -0.86 14.26
C HIS A 136 -18.57 -0.61 13.37
N MET A 137 -18.40 -0.59 12.05
CA MET A 137 -19.52 -0.33 11.12
C MET A 137 -20.53 -1.49 11.05
N MET A 138 -20.12 -2.72 11.36
CA MET A 138 -21.03 -3.88 11.45
C MET A 138 -21.90 -3.85 12.71
N THR A 139 -21.37 -3.30 13.80
CA THR A 139 -22.03 -3.23 15.12
C THR A 139 -22.54 -1.83 15.47
N GLU A 140 -22.49 -0.90 14.51
CA GLU A 140 -22.98 0.46 14.74
C GLU A 140 -24.49 0.46 14.93
N THR A 141 -24.95 1.12 15.99
CA THR A 141 -26.37 1.22 16.34
C THR A 141 -26.91 2.62 16.05
N ASP A 142 -28.23 2.72 15.92
CA ASP A 142 -28.90 4.02 15.88
C ASP A 142 -28.98 4.62 17.29
N TYR A 143 -28.64 5.90 17.40
CA TYR A 143 -28.73 6.61 18.68
C TYR A 143 -30.18 6.75 19.18
N LYS A 144 -31.16 6.71 18.28
CA LYS A 144 -32.59 6.82 18.62
C LYS A 144 -33.20 5.47 19.02
N THR A 145 -32.91 4.42 18.26
CA THR A 145 -33.58 3.13 18.42
C THR A 145 -32.73 2.10 19.17
N GLY A 146 -31.43 2.34 19.32
CA GLY A 146 -30.47 1.37 19.86
C GLY A 146 -30.23 0.17 18.94
N GLN A 147 -30.88 0.10 17.78
CA GLN A 147 -30.82 -1.06 16.88
C GLN A 147 -29.63 -0.98 15.91
N PRO A 148 -29.05 -2.12 15.49
CA PRO A 148 -28.00 -2.13 14.47
C PRO A 148 -28.47 -1.54 13.14
N ILE A 149 -27.75 -0.55 12.62
CA ILE A 149 -28.12 0.14 11.37
C ILE A 149 -27.52 -0.53 10.11
N GLY A 150 -26.52 -1.39 10.32
CA GLY A 150 -25.83 -2.09 9.26
C GLY A 150 -24.75 -1.27 8.55
N PHE A 151 -23.82 -2.00 7.94
CA PHE A 151 -22.58 -1.45 7.39
C PHE A 151 -22.77 -0.32 6.37
N THR A 152 -23.72 -0.46 5.44
CA THR A 152 -23.93 0.55 4.39
C THR A 152 -24.47 1.85 4.98
N ALA A 153 -25.36 1.77 5.98
CA ALA A 153 -25.89 2.95 6.66
C ALA A 153 -24.80 3.62 7.51
N ALA A 154 -23.96 2.82 8.18
CA ALA A 154 -22.82 3.31 8.96
C ALA A 154 -21.82 4.07 8.06
N LEU A 155 -21.56 3.54 6.87
CA LEU A 155 -20.71 4.21 5.88
C LEU A 155 -21.33 5.50 5.36
N ARG A 156 -22.66 5.54 5.12
CA ARG A 156 -23.38 6.75 4.72
C ARG A 156 -23.33 7.85 5.80
N ARG A 157 -23.38 7.49 7.09
CA ARG A 157 -23.26 8.45 8.21
C ARG A 157 -21.92 9.20 8.25
N LYS A 158 -20.89 8.72 7.55
CA LYS A 158 -19.62 9.44 7.40
C LYS A 158 -19.72 10.61 6.40
N GLY A 159 -20.82 10.70 5.65
CA GLY A 159 -21.10 11.77 4.69
C GLY A 159 -20.45 11.53 3.32
N TYR A 160 -20.92 12.27 2.31
CA TYR A 160 -20.41 12.15 0.94
C TYR A 160 -18.93 12.53 0.81
N LYS A 161 -18.44 13.48 1.61
CA LYS A 161 -17.03 13.93 1.66
C LYS A 161 -16.08 12.76 1.95
N TYR A 162 -16.47 11.86 2.86
CA TYR A 162 -15.63 10.76 3.32
C TYR A 162 -15.12 9.87 2.20
N GLN A 163 -15.92 9.63 1.16
CA GLN A 163 -15.50 8.75 0.06
C GLN A 163 -14.28 9.29 -0.68
N TRP A 164 -14.20 10.60 -0.86
CA TRP A 164 -13.12 11.25 -1.59
C TRP A 164 -11.87 11.34 -0.73
N GLU A 165 -12.02 11.68 0.54
CA GLU A 165 -10.90 11.70 1.50
C GLU A 165 -10.25 10.32 1.62
N MET A 166 -11.07 9.27 1.77
CA MET A 166 -10.58 7.90 1.79
C MET A 166 -9.84 7.51 0.53
N VAL A 167 -10.42 7.77 -0.66
CA VAL A 167 -9.80 7.37 -1.93
C VAL A 167 -8.51 8.15 -2.20
N VAL A 168 -8.49 9.46 -1.92
CA VAL A 168 -7.28 10.28 -2.07
C VAL A 168 -6.17 9.77 -1.17
N GLU A 169 -6.47 9.45 0.09
CA GLU A 169 -5.50 8.92 1.04
C GLU A 169 -5.00 7.52 0.63
N GLU A 170 -5.90 6.65 0.18
CA GLU A 170 -5.53 5.32 -0.30
C GLU A 170 -4.60 5.40 -1.52
N LEU A 171 -4.89 6.27 -2.49
CA LEU A 171 -4.05 6.48 -3.67
C LEU A 171 -2.70 7.10 -3.31
N ARG A 172 -2.65 7.97 -2.29
CA ARG A 172 -1.39 8.52 -1.74
C ARG A 172 -0.50 7.40 -1.19
N VAL A 173 -1.09 6.48 -0.44
CA VAL A 173 -0.38 5.32 0.12
C VAL A 173 0.08 4.39 -0.99
N GLN A 174 -0.80 4.06 -1.94
CA GLN A 174 -0.45 3.24 -3.10
C GLN A 174 0.68 3.83 -3.96
N ALA A 175 0.71 5.17 -4.13
CA ALA A 175 1.79 5.84 -4.86
C ALA A 175 3.17 5.62 -4.23
N ARG A 176 3.24 5.50 -2.90
CA ARG A 176 4.48 5.16 -2.18
C ARG A 176 4.80 3.67 -2.28
N LEU A 177 3.79 2.82 -2.03
CA LEU A 177 3.96 1.36 -2.06
C LEU A 177 4.36 0.84 -3.43
N ASN A 178 3.91 1.44 -4.53
CA ASN A 178 4.32 1.03 -5.86
C ASN A 178 5.84 1.05 -6.09
N VAL A 179 6.59 1.83 -5.30
CA VAL A 179 8.05 1.88 -5.35
C VAL A 179 8.68 0.96 -4.29
N THR A 180 8.14 0.95 -3.08
CA THR A 180 8.77 0.28 -1.93
C THR A 180 8.31 -1.16 -1.73
N ASP A 181 7.09 -1.49 -2.14
CA ASP A 181 6.41 -2.75 -1.85
C ASP A 181 5.31 -3.05 -2.90
N PRO A 182 5.71 -3.61 -4.07
CA PRO A 182 4.80 -3.89 -5.17
C PRO A 182 3.70 -4.89 -4.83
N GLU A 183 3.94 -5.83 -3.91
CA GLU A 183 2.96 -6.84 -3.49
C GLU A 183 1.82 -6.20 -2.70
N ASN A 184 2.14 -5.40 -1.67
CA ASN A 184 1.12 -4.68 -0.92
C ASN A 184 0.41 -3.60 -1.76
N PHE A 185 1.11 -3.03 -2.75
CA PHE A 185 0.48 -2.18 -3.75
C PHE A 185 -0.58 -2.96 -4.54
N ALA A 186 -0.26 -4.14 -5.06
CA ALA A 186 -1.19 -4.95 -5.85
C ALA A 186 -2.47 -5.32 -5.08
N GLU A 187 -2.33 -5.72 -3.80
CA GLU A 187 -3.48 -6.03 -2.93
C GLU A 187 -4.41 -4.83 -2.72
N ARG A 188 -3.85 -3.63 -2.57
CA ARG A 188 -4.61 -2.39 -2.39
C ARG A 188 -5.26 -1.91 -3.67
N ASN A 189 -4.48 -1.89 -4.75
CA ASN A 189 -4.91 -1.44 -6.06
C ASN A 189 -6.04 -2.34 -6.62
N ARG A 190 -6.13 -3.61 -6.21
CA ARG A 190 -7.31 -4.44 -6.53
C ARG A 190 -8.63 -3.74 -6.21
N TRP A 191 -8.75 -3.20 -5.01
CA TRP A 191 -10.01 -2.61 -4.52
C TRP A 191 -10.13 -1.14 -4.92
N PHE A 192 -9.06 -0.37 -4.80
CA PHE A 192 -9.05 1.05 -5.14
C PHE A 192 -8.08 1.29 -6.30
N ASN A 193 -8.58 1.12 -7.52
CA ASN A 193 -7.86 1.39 -8.76
C ASN A 193 -8.46 2.57 -9.54
N ARG A 194 -7.80 2.94 -10.64
CA ARG A 194 -8.28 3.92 -11.62
C ARG A 194 -9.74 3.70 -12.04
N GLY A 195 -10.16 2.45 -12.27
CA GLY A 195 -11.52 2.14 -12.71
C GLY A 195 -12.57 2.62 -11.71
N VAL A 196 -12.34 2.38 -10.41
CA VAL A 196 -13.22 2.85 -9.33
C VAL A 196 -13.25 4.38 -9.30
N VAL A 197 -12.11 5.05 -9.40
CA VAL A 197 -12.05 6.53 -9.41
C VAL A 197 -12.80 7.11 -10.60
N VAL A 198 -12.65 6.53 -11.79
CA VAL A 198 -13.38 6.96 -13.01
C VAL A 198 -14.88 6.81 -12.81
N GLN A 199 -15.34 5.71 -12.22
CA GLN A 199 -16.75 5.49 -11.92
C GLN A 199 -17.27 6.52 -10.91
N MET A 200 -16.53 6.77 -9.82
CA MET A 200 -16.89 7.80 -8.83
C MET A 200 -16.97 9.20 -9.43
N ALA A 201 -15.99 9.59 -10.24
CA ALA A 201 -15.96 10.90 -10.88
C ALA A 201 -17.09 11.05 -11.91
N THR A 202 -17.39 9.99 -12.67
CA THR A 202 -18.53 9.97 -13.60
C THR A 202 -19.86 10.08 -12.87
N ASP A 203 -20.00 9.36 -11.74
CA ASP A 203 -21.19 9.40 -10.88
C ASP A 203 -21.41 10.79 -10.28
N TYR A 204 -20.34 11.44 -9.80
CA TYR A 204 -20.43 12.82 -9.32
C TYR A 204 -20.93 13.80 -10.39
N ILE A 205 -20.40 13.74 -11.62
CA ILE A 205 -20.87 14.62 -12.71
C ILE A 205 -22.37 14.40 -12.97
N LYS A 206 -22.85 13.15 -12.93
CA LYS A 206 -24.28 12.84 -13.04
C LYS A 206 -25.09 13.41 -11.87
N LEU A 207 -24.58 13.29 -10.64
CA LEU A 207 -25.20 13.87 -9.45
C LEU A 207 -25.31 15.39 -9.55
N VAL A 208 -24.25 16.09 -9.97
CA VAL A 208 -24.28 17.56 -10.15
C VAL A 208 -25.32 17.95 -11.19
N ARG A 209 -25.40 17.25 -12.33
CA ARG A 209 -26.44 17.48 -13.34
C ARG A 209 -27.85 17.32 -12.74
N ASN A 210 -28.08 16.25 -11.99
CA ASN A 210 -29.36 15.97 -11.33
C ASN A 210 -29.70 16.97 -10.21
N ILE A 211 -28.70 17.54 -9.53
CA ILE A 211 -28.92 18.60 -8.54
C ILE A 211 -29.36 19.86 -9.28
N VAL A 212 -28.64 20.25 -10.34
CA VAL A 212 -28.92 21.47 -11.10
C VAL A 212 -30.33 21.47 -11.69
N THR A 213 -30.83 20.34 -12.19
CA THR A 213 -32.22 20.25 -12.70
C THR A 213 -33.29 20.46 -11.64
N LYS A 214 -32.96 20.25 -10.36
CA LYS A 214 -33.87 20.44 -9.22
C LYS A 214 -33.74 21.82 -8.58
N LEU A 215 -32.73 22.60 -8.95
CA LEU A 215 -32.53 23.94 -8.38
C LEU A 215 -33.59 24.91 -8.88
N ARG A 216 -34.06 25.79 -8.00
CA ARG A 216 -34.93 26.90 -8.38
C ARG A 216 -34.21 27.84 -9.34
N ILE A 217 -34.79 28.04 -10.52
CA ILE A 217 -34.35 29.04 -11.48
C ILE A 217 -34.73 30.44 -10.97
N ARG A 218 -33.76 31.35 -11.00
CA ARG A 218 -33.90 32.76 -10.64
C ARG A 218 -33.55 33.62 -11.85
N SER A 219 -33.87 34.90 -11.81
CA SER A 219 -33.53 35.83 -12.88
C SER A 219 -32.77 37.05 -12.32
N CYS A 220 -31.80 37.52 -13.09
CA CYS A 220 -31.10 38.79 -12.86
C CYS A 220 -31.20 39.60 -14.14
N LYS A 221 -31.87 40.76 -14.09
CA LYS A 221 -32.11 41.61 -15.27
C LYS A 221 -32.68 40.84 -16.48
N GLY A 222 -33.60 39.91 -16.23
CA GLY A 222 -34.21 39.05 -17.27
C GLY A 222 -33.39 37.81 -17.67
N VAL A 223 -32.13 37.68 -17.23
CA VAL A 223 -31.29 36.51 -17.55
C VAL A 223 -31.43 35.43 -16.48
N PRO A 224 -31.75 34.17 -16.85
CA PRO A 224 -31.94 33.10 -15.88
C PRO A 224 -30.61 32.56 -15.33
N TYR A 225 -30.58 32.30 -14.03
CA TYR A 225 -29.45 31.72 -13.31
C TYR A 225 -29.92 30.74 -12.23
N VAL A 226 -29.01 29.86 -11.81
CA VAL A 226 -29.18 28.95 -10.68
C VAL A 226 -28.16 29.28 -9.60
N ARG A 227 -28.47 28.97 -8.34
CA ARG A 227 -27.54 29.11 -7.22
C ARG A 227 -27.03 27.73 -6.81
N LEU A 228 -25.79 27.42 -7.18
CA LEU A 228 -25.12 26.16 -6.87
C LEU A 228 -24.14 26.38 -5.72
N ASP A 229 -24.41 25.74 -4.58
CA ASP A 229 -23.61 25.84 -3.34
C ASP A 229 -23.19 27.27 -2.98
N GLY A 230 -24.17 28.18 -2.97
CA GLY A 230 -23.94 29.60 -2.65
C GLY A 230 -23.55 30.47 -3.85
N THR A 231 -23.06 29.89 -4.95
CA THR A 231 -22.57 30.61 -6.14
C THR A 231 -23.66 30.78 -7.20
N ASN A 232 -23.83 32.00 -7.72
CA ASN A 232 -24.78 32.29 -8.80
C ASN A 232 -24.14 32.00 -10.17
N ILE A 233 -24.76 31.12 -10.95
CA ILE A 233 -24.27 30.71 -12.27
C ILE A 233 -25.40 30.85 -13.28
N PHE A 234 -25.19 31.64 -14.34
CA PHE A 234 -26.15 31.76 -15.44
C PHE A 234 -26.37 30.40 -16.11
N ILE A 235 -27.60 30.10 -16.52
CA ILE A 235 -27.92 28.80 -17.12
C ILE A 235 -27.06 28.55 -18.38
N LYS A 236 -26.85 29.61 -19.18
CA LYS A 236 -26.00 29.57 -20.38
C LYS A 236 -24.54 29.22 -20.08
N ASP A 237 -24.06 29.55 -18.88
CA ASP A 237 -22.67 29.35 -18.47
C ASP A 237 -22.45 27.99 -17.76
N LEU A 238 -23.51 27.24 -17.45
CA LEU A 238 -23.38 25.93 -16.78
C LEU A 238 -22.48 24.94 -17.55
N PRO A 239 -22.59 24.80 -18.89
CA PRO A 239 -21.70 23.94 -19.65
C PRO A 239 -20.22 24.28 -19.43
N THR A 240 -19.85 25.54 -19.59
CA THR A 240 -18.46 25.99 -19.60
C THR A 240 -17.87 26.19 -18.21
N LYS A 241 -18.66 26.65 -17.23
CA LYS A 241 -18.19 26.92 -15.85
C LYS A 241 -18.27 25.73 -14.91
N VAL A 242 -19.12 24.74 -15.19
CA VAL A 242 -19.35 23.60 -14.27
C VAL A 242 -19.00 22.27 -14.94
N TYR A 243 -19.62 21.94 -16.07
CA TYR A 243 -19.53 20.58 -16.61
C TYR A 243 -18.21 20.32 -17.35
N GLU A 244 -17.78 21.22 -18.25
CA GLU A 244 -16.54 21.08 -19.01
C GLU A 244 -15.29 20.96 -18.12
N PRO A 245 -15.11 21.77 -17.05
CA PRO A 245 -13.98 21.62 -16.14
C PRO A 245 -13.94 20.24 -15.46
N LEU A 246 -15.08 19.74 -14.99
CA LEU A 246 -15.18 18.41 -14.38
C LEU A 246 -14.89 17.30 -15.40
N GLU A 247 -15.40 17.40 -16.62
CA GLU A 247 -15.14 16.44 -17.69
C GLU A 247 -13.67 16.42 -18.12
N LYS A 248 -13.01 17.58 -18.15
CA LYS A 248 -11.57 17.69 -18.42
C LYS A 248 -10.75 16.98 -17.35
N LEU A 249 -11.10 17.16 -16.07
CA LEU A 249 -10.43 16.47 -14.96
C LEU A 249 -10.70 14.96 -14.97
N LEU A 250 -11.92 14.53 -15.30
CA LEU A 250 -12.24 13.12 -15.51
C LEU A 250 -11.39 12.50 -16.64
N ARG A 251 -11.21 13.21 -17.75
CA ARG A 251 -10.36 12.77 -18.86
C ARG A 251 -8.90 12.60 -18.43
N SER A 252 -8.40 13.49 -17.58
CA SER A 252 -7.07 13.37 -16.96
C SER A 252 -6.93 12.10 -16.12
N ILE A 253 -7.93 11.77 -15.29
CA ILE A 253 -7.94 10.52 -14.50
C ILE A 253 -7.90 9.29 -15.43
N ARG A 254 -8.72 9.27 -16.48
CA ARG A 254 -8.80 8.13 -17.43
C ARG A 254 -7.46 7.85 -18.11
N ASN A 255 -6.75 8.90 -18.50
CA ASN A 255 -5.50 8.80 -19.25
C ASN A 255 -4.30 8.45 -18.36
N THR A 256 -4.47 8.48 -17.04
CA THR A 256 -3.37 8.24 -16.12
C THR A 256 -3.07 6.74 -16.00
N ARG A 257 -1.78 6.39 -16.05
CA ARG A 257 -1.28 5.00 -15.89
C ARG A 257 -0.42 4.81 -14.64
N GLN A 258 0.24 5.86 -14.17
CA GLN A 258 1.16 5.80 -13.04
C GLN A 258 0.44 6.10 -11.71
N PRO A 259 0.67 5.32 -10.63
CA PRO A 259 -0.02 5.53 -9.34
C PRO A 259 0.13 6.94 -8.76
N ALA A 260 1.33 7.51 -8.79
CA ALA A 260 1.58 8.87 -8.31
C ALA A 260 0.84 9.94 -9.15
N ALA A 261 0.71 9.73 -10.45
CA ALA A 261 -0.09 10.60 -11.30
C ALA A 261 -1.60 10.43 -11.00
N LEU A 262 -2.05 9.21 -10.71
CA LEU A 262 -3.46 8.94 -10.42
C LEU A 262 -3.88 9.62 -9.12
N TYR A 263 -3.03 9.56 -8.10
CA TYR A 263 -3.20 10.32 -6.86
C TYR A 263 -3.35 11.83 -7.12
N ARG A 264 -2.45 12.43 -7.90
CA ARG A 264 -2.51 13.88 -8.25
C ARG A 264 -3.77 14.24 -9.03
N ALA A 265 -4.11 13.46 -10.06
CA ALA A 265 -5.31 13.68 -10.87
C ALA A 265 -6.59 13.58 -10.03
N THR A 266 -6.68 12.59 -9.15
CA THR A 266 -7.82 12.39 -8.24
C THR A 266 -7.92 13.52 -7.23
N THR A 267 -6.78 13.98 -6.69
CA THR A 267 -6.73 15.13 -5.77
C THR A 267 -7.26 16.39 -6.44
N ASN A 268 -6.89 16.65 -7.70
CA ASN A 268 -7.37 17.79 -8.46
C ASN A 268 -8.88 17.69 -8.75
N PHE A 269 -9.39 16.50 -9.09
CA PHE A 269 -10.82 16.29 -9.24
C PHE A 269 -11.57 16.55 -7.92
N TYR A 270 -11.05 16.05 -6.79
CA TYR A 270 -11.67 16.30 -5.49
C TYR A 270 -11.64 17.78 -5.08
N LYS A 271 -10.61 18.55 -5.47
CA LYS A 271 -10.64 20.02 -5.32
C LYS A 271 -11.81 20.63 -6.08
N ALA A 272 -12.01 20.26 -7.35
CA ALA A 272 -13.14 20.74 -8.14
C ALA A 272 -14.50 20.30 -7.57
N VAL A 273 -14.60 19.11 -6.97
CA VAL A 273 -15.81 18.68 -6.23
C VAL A 273 -16.15 19.69 -5.13
N LYS A 274 -15.15 20.05 -4.30
CA LYS A 274 -15.32 21.01 -3.20
C LYS A 274 -15.69 22.42 -3.68
N GLU A 275 -15.19 22.82 -4.84
CA GLU A 275 -15.47 24.14 -5.43
C GLU A 275 -16.82 24.20 -6.15
N THR A 276 -17.37 23.05 -6.57
CA THR A 276 -18.62 22.98 -7.34
C THR A 276 -19.84 22.85 -6.42
N CYS A 277 -19.95 21.74 -5.69
CA CYS A 277 -20.96 21.53 -4.65
C CYS A 277 -20.64 20.25 -3.86
N LEU A 278 -20.73 20.33 -2.53
CA LEU A 278 -20.46 19.18 -1.66
C LEU A 278 -21.41 19.16 -0.47
N PHE A 279 -22.57 18.52 -0.63
CA PHE A 279 -23.51 18.34 0.48
C PHE A 279 -23.25 17.03 1.24
N PHE A 280 -23.49 17.07 2.55
CA PHE A 280 -23.22 15.94 3.44
C PHE A 280 -24.04 14.69 3.08
N ASP A 281 -25.31 14.90 2.74
CA ASP A 281 -26.35 13.91 2.48
C ASP A 281 -26.36 13.37 1.04
N MET A 282 -25.43 13.81 0.18
CA MET A 282 -25.29 13.24 -1.16
C MET A 282 -25.00 11.74 -1.07
N GLU A 283 -25.61 10.97 -1.97
CA GLU A 283 -25.42 9.52 -2.01
C GLU A 283 -24.00 9.17 -2.46
N GLN A 284 -23.27 8.41 -1.64
CA GLN A 284 -21.94 7.92 -2.00
C GLN A 284 -22.01 6.97 -3.19
N SER A 285 -20.98 7.00 -4.03
CA SER A 285 -20.94 6.22 -5.26
C SER A 285 -21.05 4.72 -5.00
N ARG A 286 -21.80 4.01 -5.86
CA ARG A 286 -21.89 2.54 -5.81
C ARG A 286 -20.51 1.89 -5.91
N ALA A 287 -19.65 2.39 -6.81
CA ALA A 287 -18.29 1.89 -7.00
C ALA A 287 -17.44 2.05 -5.73
N PHE A 288 -17.55 3.19 -5.06
CA PHE A 288 -16.88 3.41 -3.78
C PHE A 288 -17.36 2.44 -2.71
N LYS A 289 -18.69 2.32 -2.52
CA LYS A 289 -19.27 1.43 -1.50
C LYS A 289 -18.87 -0.02 -1.70
N ASP A 290 -18.82 -0.47 -2.96
CA ASP A 290 -18.39 -1.82 -3.30
C ASP A 290 -16.90 -2.04 -3.02
N ALA A 291 -16.03 -1.14 -3.52
CA ALA A 291 -14.59 -1.16 -3.26
C ALA A 291 -14.28 -1.14 -1.75
N TYR A 292 -14.99 -0.31 -0.99
CA TYR A 292 -14.82 -0.17 0.44
C TYR A 292 -15.22 -1.45 1.21
N LYS A 293 -16.33 -2.09 0.81
CA LYS A 293 -16.74 -3.40 1.35
C LYS A 293 -15.71 -4.48 1.01
N GLY A 294 -15.26 -4.54 -0.24
CA GLY A 294 -14.29 -5.52 -0.70
C GLY A 294 -12.94 -5.39 0.01
N ALA A 295 -12.40 -4.18 0.09
CA ALA A 295 -11.16 -3.90 0.83
C ALA A 295 -11.31 -4.25 2.31
N GLY A 296 -12.40 -3.81 2.95
CA GLY A 296 -12.69 -4.12 4.34
C GLY A 296 -12.77 -5.62 4.60
N ALA A 297 -13.48 -6.35 3.75
CA ALA A 297 -13.64 -7.80 3.86
C ALA A 297 -12.30 -8.53 3.67
N PHE A 298 -11.57 -8.21 2.59
CA PHE A 298 -10.30 -8.87 2.27
C PHE A 298 -9.27 -8.71 3.39
N PHE A 299 -9.03 -7.49 3.87
CA PHE A 299 -8.04 -7.26 4.92
C PHE A 299 -8.51 -7.81 6.28
N THR A 300 -9.81 -7.84 6.54
CA THR A 300 -10.35 -8.47 7.76
C THR A 300 -10.16 -9.99 7.72
N LEU A 301 -10.55 -10.66 6.63
CA LEU A 301 -10.33 -12.10 6.44
C LEU A 301 -8.85 -12.45 6.53
N LYS A 302 -7.98 -11.69 5.84
CA LYS A 302 -6.52 -11.88 5.89
C LYS A 302 -5.99 -11.76 7.32
N ASN A 303 -6.44 -10.76 8.09
CA ASN A 303 -6.03 -10.59 9.48
C ASN A 303 -6.51 -11.75 10.37
N LEU A 304 -7.78 -12.16 10.24
CA LEU A 304 -8.34 -13.26 11.03
C LEU A 304 -7.60 -14.57 10.78
N ILE A 305 -7.30 -14.87 9.51
CA ILE A 305 -6.55 -16.07 9.12
C ILE A 305 -5.13 -16.04 9.68
N LEU A 306 -4.42 -14.91 9.56
CA LEU A 306 -3.02 -14.83 9.95
C LEU A 306 -2.80 -14.76 11.46
N PHE A 307 -3.71 -14.15 12.22
CA PHE A 307 -3.44 -13.72 13.60
C PHE A 307 -4.47 -14.16 14.63
N HIS A 308 -5.60 -14.73 14.22
CA HIS A 308 -6.69 -15.10 15.14
C HIS A 308 -7.06 -16.59 15.04
N ASP A 309 -6.14 -17.43 14.55
CA ASP A 309 -6.34 -18.88 14.38
C ASP A 309 -7.65 -19.25 13.66
N CYS A 310 -8.14 -18.36 12.81
CA CYS A 310 -9.36 -18.58 12.04
C CYS A 310 -9.04 -19.24 10.70
N GLY A 311 -10.00 -19.99 10.15
CA GLY A 311 -9.85 -20.65 8.86
C GLY A 311 -11.18 -20.82 8.15
N PHE A 312 -11.10 -21.08 6.85
CA PHE A 312 -12.26 -21.59 6.12
C PHE A 312 -12.54 -23.04 6.55
N PRO A 313 -13.80 -23.51 6.46
CA PRO A 313 -14.15 -24.87 6.88
C PRO A 313 -13.23 -25.93 6.29
N LYS A 314 -12.70 -26.82 7.15
CA LYS A 314 -11.83 -27.94 6.76
C LYS A 314 -10.53 -27.53 6.04
N MET A 315 -10.07 -26.29 6.22
CA MET A 315 -8.83 -25.79 5.63
C MET A 315 -7.80 -25.46 6.73
N SER A 316 -6.52 -25.78 6.46
CA SER A 316 -5.43 -25.26 7.28
C SER A 316 -5.28 -23.75 7.11
N GLN A 317 -4.50 -23.09 7.96
CA GLN A 317 -4.22 -21.66 7.84
C GLN A 317 -3.62 -21.29 6.46
N LYS A 318 -2.66 -22.09 5.98
CA LYS A 318 -2.03 -21.91 4.67
C LYS A 318 -3.06 -22.03 3.54
N MET A 319 -3.88 -23.08 3.56
CA MET A 319 -4.93 -23.30 2.56
C MET A 319 -6.00 -22.20 2.59
N SER A 320 -6.38 -21.74 3.77
CA SER A 320 -7.33 -20.63 3.95
C SER A 320 -6.81 -19.33 3.33
N ARG A 321 -5.52 -19.07 3.48
CA ARG A 321 -4.86 -17.91 2.87
C ARG A 321 -4.87 -18.02 1.35
N GLU A 322 -4.43 -19.15 0.80
CA GLU A 322 -4.42 -19.38 -0.65
C GLU A 322 -5.82 -19.23 -1.26
N TYR A 323 -6.83 -19.82 -0.60
CA TYR A 323 -8.23 -19.70 -1.01
C TYR A 323 -8.74 -18.25 -0.98
N LEU A 324 -8.36 -17.44 0.01
CA LEU A 324 -8.71 -16.01 0.03
C LEU A 324 -8.13 -15.25 -1.17
N TYR A 325 -6.88 -15.52 -1.55
CA TYR A 325 -6.26 -14.89 -2.72
C TYR A 325 -6.92 -15.34 -4.02
N GLU A 326 -7.28 -16.63 -4.13
CA GLU A 326 -8.01 -17.19 -5.25
C GLU A 326 -9.39 -16.53 -5.39
N LEU A 327 -10.18 -16.49 -4.32
CA LEU A 327 -11.49 -15.81 -4.29
C LEU A 327 -11.35 -14.38 -4.80
N ALA A 328 -10.43 -13.62 -4.22
CA ALA A 328 -10.29 -12.23 -4.57
C ALA A 328 -9.74 -12.03 -6.01
N SER A 329 -9.14 -13.05 -6.63
CA SER A 329 -8.67 -13.05 -8.04
C SER A 329 -9.76 -13.20 -9.08
N GLN A 330 -10.95 -13.64 -8.68
CA GLN A 330 -12.08 -13.79 -9.58
C GLN A 330 -12.54 -12.42 -10.09
N LYS A 331 -12.61 -12.26 -11.41
CA LYS A 331 -12.99 -10.99 -12.06
C LYS A 331 -14.41 -10.54 -11.70
N ASP A 332 -15.31 -11.48 -11.46
CA ASP A 332 -16.73 -11.22 -11.20
C ASP A 332 -17.07 -11.11 -9.70
N LEU A 333 -16.05 -11.17 -8.83
CA LEU A 333 -16.21 -11.01 -7.40
C LEU A 333 -16.32 -9.53 -7.04
N GLU A 334 -17.56 -9.06 -6.94
CA GLU A 334 -17.89 -7.75 -6.39
C GLU A 334 -17.56 -7.70 -4.89
N GLY A 335 -17.15 -6.52 -4.39
CA GLY A 335 -16.72 -6.35 -3.01
C GLY A 335 -17.80 -6.67 -1.98
N TYR A 336 -19.08 -6.43 -2.28
CA TYR A 336 -20.17 -6.84 -1.39
C TYR A 336 -20.32 -8.37 -1.26
N LYS A 337 -19.94 -9.16 -2.27
CA LYS A 337 -19.97 -10.63 -2.21
C LYS A 337 -18.89 -11.13 -1.25
N LEU A 338 -17.67 -10.60 -1.35
CA LEU A 338 -16.61 -10.90 -0.40
C LEU A 338 -16.97 -10.47 1.04
N PHE A 339 -17.72 -9.37 1.17
CA PHE A 339 -18.26 -8.95 2.47
C PHE A 339 -19.33 -9.91 3.01
N GLY A 340 -20.11 -10.55 2.15
CA GLY A 340 -20.99 -11.67 2.52
C GLY A 340 -20.19 -12.86 3.05
N ILE A 341 -19.14 -13.27 2.32
CA ILE A 341 -18.21 -14.32 2.75
C ILE A 341 -17.58 -14.00 4.11
N LEU A 342 -17.20 -12.74 4.36
CA LEU A 342 -16.71 -12.32 5.69
C LEU A 342 -17.74 -12.61 6.78
N LYS A 343 -19.03 -12.30 6.57
CA LYS A 343 -20.06 -12.56 7.59
C LYS A 343 -20.19 -14.04 7.90
N ASP A 344 -20.22 -14.88 6.87
CA ASP A 344 -20.30 -16.33 7.05
C ASP A 344 -19.04 -16.87 7.74
N PHE A 345 -17.87 -16.34 7.37
CA PHE A 345 -16.59 -16.68 7.99
C PHE A 345 -16.58 -16.37 9.49
N LEU A 346 -17.13 -15.21 9.89
CA LEU A 346 -17.23 -14.81 11.30
C LEU A 346 -18.14 -15.77 12.09
N VAL A 347 -19.26 -16.18 11.51
CA VAL A 347 -20.19 -17.14 12.13
C VAL A 347 -19.54 -18.51 12.30
N VAL A 348 -18.92 -19.04 11.24
CA VAL A 348 -18.26 -20.35 11.26
C VAL A 348 -17.13 -20.42 12.28
N ASN A 349 -16.37 -19.33 12.43
CA ASN A 349 -15.26 -19.25 13.38
C ASN A 349 -15.69 -18.81 14.80
N GLY A 350 -17.00 -18.66 15.06
CA GLY A 350 -17.52 -18.30 16.38
C GLY A 350 -17.06 -16.92 16.87
N ILE A 351 -16.79 -15.99 15.96
CA ILE A 351 -16.24 -14.68 16.32
C ILE A 351 -17.32 -13.77 16.90
N ASN A 352 -17.16 -13.43 18.18
CA ASN A 352 -17.93 -12.39 18.84
C ASN A 352 -17.25 -11.02 18.64
N ILE A 353 -17.81 -10.22 17.73
CA ILE A 353 -17.27 -8.89 17.40
C ILE A 353 -17.27 -7.94 18.61
N GLU A 354 -18.28 -7.98 19.46
CA GLU A 354 -18.38 -7.10 20.62
C GLU A 354 -17.31 -7.42 21.67
N ALA A 355 -17.07 -8.71 21.90
CA ALA A 355 -16.00 -9.17 22.78
C ALA A 355 -14.62 -8.72 22.28
N MET A 356 -14.31 -8.93 20.99
CA MET A 356 -13.04 -8.50 20.40
C MET A 356 -12.85 -6.98 20.48
N ARG A 357 -13.93 -6.20 20.25
CA ARG A 357 -13.87 -4.73 20.39
C ARG A 357 -13.62 -4.29 21.83
N ALA A 358 -14.20 -4.98 22.81
CA ALA A 358 -13.98 -4.68 24.22
C ALA A 358 -12.53 -4.99 24.64
N GLU A 359 -11.95 -6.06 24.11
CA GLU A 359 -10.55 -6.41 24.31
C GLU A 359 -9.61 -5.33 23.79
N TRP A 360 -9.81 -4.83 22.56
CA TRP A 360 -8.93 -3.81 21.95
C TRP A 360 -9.03 -2.40 22.53
N ARG A 361 -9.99 -2.15 23.43
CA ARG A 361 -10.11 -0.88 24.16
C ARG A 361 -9.24 -0.85 25.42
N LYS A 362 -8.80 -2.01 25.89
CA LYS A 362 -7.82 -2.14 26.97
C LYS A 362 -6.43 -1.89 26.40
#